data_AF-A0A0Q6XFY7-F1
#
_entry.id   AF-A0A0Q6XFY7-F1
#
_cell.length_a   1.000
_cell.length_b   1.000
_cell.length_c   1.000
_cell.angle_alpha   90.00
_cell.angle_beta   90.00
_cell.angle_gamma   90.00
#
_symmetry.space_group_name_H-M   'P 1'
#
loop_
_entity.id
_entity.type
_entity.pdbx_description
1 polymer ?
#
loop_
_entity_poly.entity_id
_entity_poly.type
_entity_poly.pdbx_seq_one_letter_code
_entity_poly.pdbx_strand_id
1 'polypeptide(L)' 'MEEMVANVVSLAHYDRLSIQGDFARKFATELSAAASLGLVSTETPEGFGRVWRATAKGILWLEGADL' A
#
# COMPACT_ATOMS: atom_id res chain seq x y z
N MET A 1 3.96 10.51 10.34
CA MET A 1 3.22 10.40 9.06
C MET A 1 3.94 9.45 8.12
N GLU A 2 5.23 9.69 7.84
CA GLU A 2 6.06 8.80 7.02
C GLU A 2 6.17 7.37 7.56
N GLU A 3 6.37 7.19 8.87
CA GLU A 3 6.36 5.87 9.52
C GLU A 3 5.04 5.11 9.34
N MET A 4 3.92 5.83 9.32
CA MET A 4 2.60 5.23 9.13
C MET A 4 2.39 4.82 7.68
N VAL A 5 2.91 5.59 6.72
CA VAL A 5 2.95 5.22 5.30
C VAL A 5 3.84 3.99 5.09
N ALA A 6 4.99 3.90 5.75
CA ALA A 6 5.82 2.70 5.75
C ALA A 6 5.06 1.46 6.25
N ASN A 7 4.27 1.61 7.31
CA ASN A 7 3.45 0.53 7.83
C ASN A 7 2.39 0.04 6.82
N VAL A 8 1.66 0.94 6.14
CA VAL A 8 0.66 0.50 5.13
C VAL A 8 1.31 -0.11 3.89
N VAL A 9 2.44 0.41 3.41
CA VAL A 9 3.14 -0.16 2.25
C VAL A 9 3.70 -1.54 2.60
N SER A 10 4.31 -1.70 3.78
CA SER A 10 4.81 -2.98 4.27
C SER A 10 3.69 -4.02 4.41
N LEU A 11 2.56 -3.63 5.00
CA LEU A 11 1.41 -4.53 5.14
C LEU A 11 0.80 -4.91 3.78
N ALA A 12 0.79 -3.99 2.81
CA ALA A 12 0.35 -4.27 1.44
C ALA A 12 1.32 -5.17 0.66
N HIS A 13 2.60 -5.23 1.07
CA HIS A 13 3.61 -6.11 0.47
C HIS A 13 3.52 -7.54 1.03
N TYR A 14 3.56 -7.67 2.36
CA TYR A 14 3.65 -8.97 3.02
C TYR A 14 2.30 -9.65 3.26
N ASP A 15 1.22 -8.87 3.36
CA ASP A 15 -0.11 -9.36 3.71
C ASP A 15 -1.17 -9.09 2.62
N ARG A 16 -2.31 -9.78 2.72
CA ARG A 16 -3.51 -9.47 1.92
C ARG A 16 -4.34 -8.41 2.62
N LEU A 17 -4.03 -7.14 2.39
CA LEU A 17 -4.78 -6.04 2.98
C LEU A 17 -6.09 -5.77 2.23
N SER A 18 -7.21 -6.30 2.72
CA SER A 18 -8.54 -6.04 2.13
C SER A 18 -8.89 -4.55 2.16
N ILE A 19 -9.43 -4.01 1.06
CA ILE A 19 -9.88 -2.61 0.94
C ILE A 19 -11.03 -2.28 1.91
N GLN A 20 -11.77 -3.28 2.39
CA GLN A 20 -12.91 -3.11 3.30
C GLN A 20 -12.60 -3.51 4.74
N GLY A 21 -11.37 -3.92 5.04
CA GLY A 21 -10.98 -4.35 6.39
C GLY A 21 -10.87 -3.19 7.38
N ASP A 22 -10.96 -3.49 8.67
CA ASP A 22 -10.87 -2.48 9.73
C ASP A 22 -9.53 -1.74 9.73
N PHE A 23 -8.45 -2.43 9.34
CA PHE A 23 -7.15 -1.79 9.13
C PHE A 23 -7.20 -0.72 8.03
N ALA A 24 -7.80 -1.04 6.88
CA ALA A 24 -7.91 -0.10 5.76
C ALA A 24 -8.76 1.12 6.11
N ARG A 25 -9.80 0.94 6.96
CA ARG A 25 -10.61 2.05 7.48
C ARG A 25 -9.83 2.90 8.48
N LYS A 26 -9.05 2.26 9.36
CA LYS A 26 -8.24 2.94 10.38
C LYS A 26 -7.10 3.77 9.79
N PHE A 27 -6.48 3.28 8.71
CA PHE A 27 -5.34 3.92 8.03
C PHE A 27 -5.70 4.46 6.64
N ALA A 28 -6.96 4.89 6.46
CA ALA A 28 -7.48 5.32 5.16
C ALA A 28 -6.70 6.51 4.58
N THR A 29 -6.27 7.45 5.43
CA THR A 29 -5.50 8.62 5.03
C THR A 29 -4.11 8.22 4.52
N GLU A 30 -3.42 7.34 5.22
CA GLU A 30 -2.09 6.88 4.86
C GLU A 30 -2.10 5.96 3.65
N LEU A 31 -3.11 5.10 3.52
CA LEU A 31 -3.35 4.32 2.30
C LEU A 31 -3.55 5.23 1.10
N SER A 32 -4.34 6.28 1.27
CA SER A 32 -4.60 7.26 0.20
C SER A 32 -3.31 8.00 -0.17
N ALA A 33 -2.51 8.43 0.81
CA ALA A 33 -1.22 9.05 0.57
C ALA A 33 -0.24 8.10 -0.16
N ALA A 34 -0.12 6.86 0.31
CA ALA A 34 0.72 5.83 -0.30
C ALA A 34 0.29 5.54 -1.75
N ALA A 35 -1.02 5.49 -2.02
CA ALA A 35 -1.58 5.30 -3.35
C ALA A 35 -1.27 6.51 -4.25
N SER A 36 -1.44 7.74 -3.77
CA SER A 36 -1.09 8.96 -4.51
C SER A 36 0.40 9.05 -4.86
N LEU A 37 1.27 8.49 -4.02
CA LEU A 37 2.71 8.39 -4.27
C LEU A 37 3.08 7.23 -5.21
N GLY A 38 2.12 6.38 -5.57
CA GLY A 38 2.32 5.20 -6.41
C GLY A 38 3.01 4.04 -5.69
N LEU A 39 2.99 4.01 -4.37
CA LEU A 39 3.63 2.98 -3.53
C LEU A 39 2.72 1.75 -3.35
N VAL A 40 1.41 1.94 -3.38
CA VAL A 40 0.41 0.86 -3.32
C VAL A 40 -0.64 1.02 -4.40
N SER A 41 -1.27 -0.08 -4.78
CA SER A 41 -2.39 -0.15 -5.73
C SER A 41 -3.34 -1.27 -5.33
N THR A 42 -4.57 -1.28 -5.85
CA THR A 42 -5.55 -2.35 -5.61
C THR A 42 -5.46 -3.48 -6.66
N GLU A 43 -4.34 -3.58 -7.36
CA GLU A 43 -4.22 -4.33 -8.62
C GLU A 43 -4.30 -5.86 -8.47
N THR A 44 -4.99 -6.46 -9.45
CA THR A 44 -4.82 -7.82 -9.95
C THR A 44 -4.74 -7.81 -11.49
N PRO A 45 -4.22 -8.85 -12.17
CA PRO A 45 -3.96 -8.84 -13.62
C PRO A 45 -5.17 -8.58 -14.54
N GLU A 46 -6.40 -8.66 -14.03
CA GLU A 46 -7.64 -8.53 -14.82
C GLU A 46 -8.56 -7.38 -14.34
N GLY A 47 -8.11 -6.54 -13.40
CA GLY A 47 -8.87 -5.37 -12.94
C GLY A 47 -8.60 -4.94 -11.50
N PHE A 48 -9.38 -3.93 -11.06
CA PHE A 48 -9.34 -3.44 -9.69
C PHE A 48 -9.82 -4.51 -8.71
N GLY A 49 -8.90 -4.98 -7.87
CA GLY A 49 -9.14 -5.99 -6.86
C GLY A 49 -9.66 -5.40 -5.54
N ARG A 50 -10.02 -6.28 -4.62
CA ARG A 50 -10.46 -5.94 -3.26
C ARG A 50 -9.32 -5.91 -2.25
N VAL A 51 -8.07 -5.89 -2.70
CA VAL A 51 -6.90 -6.02 -1.84
C VAL A 51 -5.86 -4.98 -2.26
N TRP A 52 -5.30 -4.26 -1.29
CA TRP A 52 -4.15 -3.40 -1.47
C TRP A 52 -2.88 -4.22 -1.62
N ARG A 53 -2.05 -3.82 -2.58
CA ARG A 53 -0.76 -4.42 -2.93
C ARG A 53 0.31 -3.34 -3.04
N ALA A 54 1.50 -3.61 -2.54
CA ALA A 54 2.67 -2.78 -2.83
C ALA A 54 3.01 -2.88 -4.32
N THR A 55 3.32 -1.74 -4.93
CA THR A 55 3.87 -1.68 -6.29
C THR A 55 5.36 -1.99 -6.26
N ALA A 56 6.00 -2.19 -7.42
CA ALA A 56 7.45 -2.28 -7.50
C ALA A 56 8.15 -1.05 -6.89
N LYS A 57 7.61 0.15 -7.14
CA LYS A 57 8.08 1.39 -6.53
C LYS A 57 7.92 1.38 -5.01
N GLY A 58 6.79 0.89 -4.51
CA GLY A 58 6.54 0.76 -3.07
C GLY A 58 7.52 -0.16 -2.36
N ILE A 59 7.91 -1.26 -3.01
CA ILE A 59 8.91 -2.20 -2.47
C ILE A 59 10.29 -1.53 -2.40
N LEU A 60 10.74 -0.91 -3.49
CA LEU A 60 12.03 -0.19 -3.51
C LEU A 60 12.08 0.93 -2.47
N TRP A 61 10.97 1.66 -2.31
CA TRP A 61 10.84 2.70 -1.30
C TRP A 61 10.96 2.14 0.13
N LEU A 62 10.36 0.99 0.43
CA LEU A 62 10.49 0.31 1.72
C LEU A 62 11.92 -0.14 2.00
N GLU A 63 12.65 -0.55 0.97
CA GLU A 63 14.03 -1.02 1.06
C GLU A 63 15.04 0.14 1.20
N GLY A 64 14.59 1.39 1.13
CA GLY A 64 15.45 2.57 1.15
C GLY A 64 16.32 2.69 -0.10
N ALA A 65 15.92 2.05 -1.20
CA ALA A 65 16.56 2.27 -2.50
C ALA A 65 16.26 3.70 -2.97
N ASP A 66 17.29 4.44 -3.38
CA ASP A 66 17.10 5.75 -4.03
C ASP A 66 16.19 5.58 -5.25
N LEU A 67 15.04 6.28 -5.22
CA LEU A 67 14.00 6.27 -6.26
C LEU A 67 14.30 7.27 -7.38
#